data_AF-B4D034-F1
#
_entry.id   AF-B4D034-F1
#
_cell.length_a   1.000
_cell.length_b   1.000
_cell.length_c   1.000
_cell.angle_alpha   90.00
_cell.angle_beta   90.00
_cell.angle_gamma   90.00
#
_symmetry.space_group_name_H-M   'P 1'
#
loop_
_entity.id
_entity.type
_entity.pdbx_description
1 polymer ?
#
loop_
_entity_poly.entity_id
_entity_poly.type
_entity_poly.pdbx_seq_one_letter_code
_entity_poly.pdbx_strand_id
1 'polypeptide(L)'
;MNLRFSLPIQSLAIAFAALWLVHGARAQETIALDEAQKIAQKLGDVPSTFSDQAFAIDVDRDKPVGLKGGEAGLIVLPDKRLTTDTLTNAGKTVTPVAQLWTYKVTLAKSGTPVEKTRLRTITVGDGDKTRDVQLFLIGVVKTEQGAPELVIYGKGGDPVLHVPLSKLHEIKQDLPIQLSGRQTGDASATLTLDLVGQFSADVGVVKAEE
;
A
#
# COMPACT_ATOMS: atom_id res chain seq x y z
N MET A 1 4.25 -21.45 -79.05
CA MET A 1 5.68 -21.54 -78.65
C MET A 1 5.77 -21.02 -77.22
N ASN A 2 5.40 -21.84 -76.23
CA ASN A 2 6.23 -22.80 -75.50
C ASN A 2 7.31 -22.14 -74.62
N LEU A 3 6.94 -21.97 -73.34
CA LEU A 3 7.66 -22.39 -72.13
C LEU A 3 9.20 -22.26 -72.11
N ARG A 4 9.72 -21.60 -71.07
CA ARG A 4 10.28 -22.30 -69.89
C ARG A 4 10.57 -21.35 -68.73
N PHE A 5 9.85 -21.57 -67.63
CA PHE A 5 10.19 -21.12 -66.28
C PHE A 5 11.41 -21.90 -65.78
N SER A 6 12.31 -21.22 -65.06
CA SER A 6 13.31 -21.86 -64.20
C SER A 6 13.76 -20.87 -63.12
N LEU A 7 13.20 -21.02 -61.91
CA LEU A 7 13.82 -20.50 -60.69
C LEU A 7 14.20 -21.70 -59.82
N PRO A 8 15.47 -21.83 -59.39
CA PRO A 8 15.87 -22.86 -58.46
C PRO A 8 15.47 -22.50 -57.02
N ILE A 9 14.93 -23.50 -56.34
CA ILE A 9 14.66 -23.57 -54.90
C ILE A 9 15.97 -23.91 -54.18
N GLN A 10 16.31 -23.20 -53.09
CA GLN A 10 17.07 -23.76 -51.96
C GLN A 10 17.06 -22.81 -50.73
N SER A 11 16.42 -23.29 -49.65
CA SER A 11 16.75 -23.09 -48.22
C SER A 11 16.62 -21.67 -47.63
N LEU A 12 15.53 -21.29 -46.95
CA LEU A 12 15.20 -21.57 -45.54
C LEU A 12 16.38 -21.37 -44.56
N ALA A 13 16.46 -20.20 -43.89
CA ALA A 13 17.04 -20.08 -42.56
C ALA A 13 16.64 -18.80 -41.81
N ILE A 14 15.83 -19.01 -40.77
CA ILE A 14 15.99 -18.45 -39.41
C ILE A 14 15.63 -16.97 -39.20
N ALA A 15 14.39 -16.80 -38.75
CA ALA A 15 13.99 -15.80 -37.75
C ALA A 15 14.87 -15.92 -36.50
N PHE A 16 15.39 -14.81 -35.97
CA PHE A 16 15.57 -14.56 -34.52
C PHE A 16 16.28 -13.20 -34.31
N ALA A 17 15.51 -12.13 -34.12
CA ALA A 17 15.99 -10.90 -33.48
C ALA A 17 14.81 -10.04 -32.99
N ALA A 18 13.86 -10.66 -32.30
CA ALA A 18 12.91 -9.95 -31.44
C ALA A 18 13.20 -10.40 -30.01
N LEU A 19 14.30 -9.90 -29.43
CA LEU A 19 14.60 -10.16 -28.04
C LEU A 19 15.29 -8.92 -27.46
N TRP A 20 14.78 -8.50 -26.30
CA TRP A 20 15.32 -7.48 -25.39
C TRP A 20 14.87 -6.03 -25.63
N LEU A 21 13.60 -5.75 -25.30
CA LEU A 21 13.19 -4.50 -24.67
C LEU A 21 12.02 -4.77 -23.69
N VAL A 22 12.23 -5.72 -22.78
CA VAL A 22 11.40 -5.88 -21.57
C VAL A 22 12.29 -5.52 -20.38
N HIS A 23 12.70 -4.26 -20.29
CA HIS A 23 13.38 -3.72 -19.11
C HIS A 23 12.62 -2.48 -18.68
N GLY A 24 11.82 -2.60 -17.63
CA GLY A 24 11.18 -1.43 -17.05
C GLY A 24 9.97 -1.64 -16.16
N ALA A 25 9.47 -2.87 -15.95
CA ALA A 25 8.61 -3.10 -14.80
C ALA A 25 9.51 -3.15 -13.56
N ARG A 26 9.74 -2.00 -12.91
CA ARG A 26 10.23 -2.03 -11.52
C ARG A 26 9.11 -2.64 -10.70
N ALA A 27 9.14 -3.97 -10.62
CA ALA A 27 8.18 -4.77 -9.90
C ALA A 27 8.17 -4.26 -8.47
N GLN A 28 7.04 -3.69 -8.06
CA GLN A 28 6.77 -3.53 -6.64
C GLN A 28 6.65 -4.95 -6.11
N GLU A 29 7.51 -5.28 -5.16
CA GLU A 29 7.57 -6.64 -4.62
C GLU A 29 6.74 -6.65 -3.35
N THR A 30 5.76 -7.55 -3.29
CA THR A 30 5.11 -7.89 -2.03
C THR A 30 6.16 -8.45 -1.09
N ILE A 31 6.21 -7.92 0.13
CA ILE A 31 7.07 -8.47 1.19
C ILE A 31 6.48 -9.82 1.60
N ALA A 32 7.31 -10.86 1.62
CA ALA A 32 6.86 -12.19 2.03
C ALA A 32 6.29 -12.13 3.47
N LEU A 33 5.25 -12.92 3.75
CA LEU A 33 4.53 -12.83 5.02
C LEU A 33 5.45 -13.04 6.25
N ASP A 34 6.39 -13.97 6.18
CA ASP A 34 7.32 -14.24 7.27
C ASP A 34 8.29 -13.06 7.53
N GLU A 35 8.72 -12.38 6.46
CA GLU A 35 9.51 -11.15 6.53
C GLU A 35 8.66 -10.00 7.08
N ALA A 36 7.43 -9.84 6.61
CA ALA A 36 6.49 -8.84 7.08
C ALA A 36 6.17 -9.02 8.58
N GLN A 37 6.01 -10.26 9.06
CA GLN A 37 5.84 -10.59 10.48
C GLN A 37 7.07 -10.20 11.31
N LYS A 38 8.28 -10.47 10.83
CA LYS A 38 9.51 -10.04 11.51
C LYS A 38 9.58 -8.51 11.63
N ILE A 39 9.20 -7.79 10.58
CA ILE A 39 9.12 -6.31 10.60
C ILE A 39 8.04 -5.86 11.60
N ALA A 40 6.85 -6.46 11.56
CA ALA A 40 5.75 -6.14 12.46
C ALA A 40 6.11 -6.32 13.93
N GLN A 41 6.90 -7.34 14.28
CA GLN A 41 7.40 -7.52 15.65
C GLN A 41 8.33 -6.38 16.07
N LYS A 42 9.29 -5.99 15.22
CA LYS A 42 10.20 -4.86 15.52
C LYS A 42 9.44 -3.54 15.70
N LEU A 43 8.43 -3.29 14.85
CA LEU A 43 7.58 -2.10 14.98
C LEU A 43 6.74 -2.15 16.26
N GLY A 44 6.37 -3.35 16.69
CA GLY A 44 5.62 -3.59 17.90
C GLY A 44 6.37 -3.34 19.22
N ASP A 45 7.70 -3.25 19.18
CA ASP A 45 8.54 -2.89 20.32
C ASP A 45 8.63 -1.37 20.51
N VAL A 46 8.21 -0.60 19.50
CA VAL A 46 8.09 0.85 19.59
C VAL A 46 6.78 1.21 20.30
N PRO A 47 6.79 2.17 21.25
CA PRO A 47 5.56 2.75 21.76
C PRO A 47 4.69 3.29 20.61
N SER A 48 3.57 2.64 20.35
CA SER A 48 2.60 3.06 19.32
C SER A 48 1.42 3.84 19.90
N THR A 49 1.40 4.04 21.21
CA THR A 49 0.39 4.82 21.92
C THR A 49 0.94 6.20 22.24
N PHE A 50 0.28 7.23 21.74
CA PHE A 50 0.70 8.61 21.91
C PHE A 50 -0.43 9.44 22.51
N SER A 51 -0.10 10.46 23.31
CA SER A 51 -1.10 11.32 23.94
C SER A 51 -1.97 12.09 22.94
N ASP A 52 -1.47 12.28 21.72
CA ASP A 52 -2.13 12.97 20.62
C ASP A 52 -2.69 12.01 19.55
N GLN A 53 -2.88 10.73 19.89
CA GLN A 53 -3.45 9.72 19.01
C GLN A 53 -4.97 9.88 18.88
N ALA A 54 -5.48 9.85 17.64
CA ALA A 54 -6.90 10.01 17.34
C ALA A 54 -7.78 8.85 17.87
N PHE A 55 -7.27 7.61 17.82
CA PHE A 55 -7.96 6.42 18.32
C PHE A 55 -6.98 5.26 18.53
N ALA A 56 -7.31 4.34 19.42
CA ALA A 56 -6.52 3.15 19.69
C ALA A 56 -6.72 2.07 18.61
N ILE A 57 -5.64 1.38 18.27
CA ILE A 57 -5.62 0.23 17.35
C ILE A 57 -4.96 -0.94 18.09
N ASP A 58 -5.63 -2.09 18.13
CA ASP A 58 -5.02 -3.34 18.61
C ASP A 58 -4.48 -4.11 17.41
N VAL A 59 -3.18 -4.03 17.15
CA VAL A 59 -2.56 -4.54 15.92
C VAL A 59 -2.49 -6.07 15.87
N ASP A 60 -2.91 -6.65 14.74
CA ASP A 60 -2.70 -8.05 14.36
C ASP A 60 -1.31 -8.18 13.71
N ARG A 61 -0.32 -8.60 14.51
CA ARG A 61 1.07 -8.78 14.05
C ARG A 61 1.28 -10.07 13.26
N ASP A 62 0.28 -10.95 13.22
CA ASP A 62 0.36 -12.23 12.52
C ASP A 62 -0.11 -12.09 11.07
N LYS A 63 -0.86 -11.03 10.75
CA LYS A 63 -1.39 -10.76 9.41
C LYS A 63 -0.92 -9.43 8.80
N PRO A 64 0.37 -9.08 8.87
CA PRO A 64 0.86 -7.89 8.21
C PRO A 64 0.87 -8.08 6.69
N VAL A 65 0.76 -6.97 5.98
CA VAL A 65 0.95 -6.94 4.52
C VAL A 65 1.84 -5.75 4.17
N GLY A 66 2.83 -5.96 3.31
CA GLY A 66 3.80 -4.93 2.96
C GLY A 66 4.22 -4.95 1.50
N LEU A 67 4.64 -3.80 1.01
CA LEU A 67 5.16 -3.61 -0.34
C LEU A 67 6.53 -2.93 -0.24
N LYS A 68 7.46 -3.33 -1.10
CA LYS A 68 8.75 -2.64 -1.29
C LYS A 68 8.95 -2.27 -2.76
N GLY A 69 9.57 -1.12 -2.99
CA GLY A 69 9.89 -0.59 -4.31
C GLY A 69 11.21 0.15 -4.26
N GLY A 70 12.27 -0.44 -4.84
CA GLY A 70 13.62 0.09 -4.68
C GLY A 70 14.03 0.11 -3.21
N GLU A 71 14.41 1.28 -2.70
CA GLU A 71 14.77 1.48 -1.29
C GLU A 71 13.60 1.90 -0.39
N ALA A 72 12.45 2.19 -0.99
CA ALA A 72 11.24 2.56 -0.26
C ALA A 72 10.39 1.35 0.05
N GLY A 73 9.58 1.46 1.10
CA GLY A 73 8.65 0.42 1.47
C GLY A 73 7.58 0.89 2.42
N LEU A 74 6.56 0.06 2.57
CA LEU A 74 5.48 0.27 3.53
C LEU A 74 4.98 -1.06 4.06
N ILE A 75 4.41 -1.03 5.25
CA ILE A 75 3.78 -2.18 5.88
C ILE A 75 2.50 -1.72 6.59
N VAL A 76 1.44 -2.49 6.43
CA VAL A 76 0.15 -2.29 7.07
C VAL A 76 -0.05 -3.38 8.10
N LEU A 77 -0.40 -2.98 9.32
CA LEU A 77 -0.72 -3.83 10.45
C LEU A 77 -2.22 -3.68 10.75
N PRO A 78 -3.07 -4.65 10.38
CA PRO A 78 -4.52 -4.56 10.61
C PRO A 78 -4.87 -4.46 12.10
N ASP A 79 -6.03 -3.89 12.43
CA ASP A 79 -6.65 -4.07 13.75
C ASP A 79 -7.16 -5.51 13.88
N LYS A 80 -6.93 -6.17 15.01
CA LYS A 80 -7.38 -7.56 15.27
C LYS A 80 -8.88 -7.75 15.14
N ARG A 81 -9.66 -6.69 15.34
CA ARG A 81 -11.12 -6.72 15.26
C ARG A 81 -11.62 -6.45 13.85
N LEU A 82 -10.73 -6.16 12.88
CA LEU A 82 -11.12 -5.88 11.51
C LEU A 82 -11.79 -7.09 10.87
N THR A 83 -13.07 -6.92 10.59
CA THR A 83 -13.94 -7.89 9.91
C THR A 83 -14.90 -7.17 8.97
N THR A 84 -15.50 -7.94 8.06
CA THR A 84 -16.58 -7.46 7.18
C THR A 84 -17.71 -6.77 7.93
N ASP A 85 -18.14 -7.35 9.05
CA ASP A 85 -19.21 -6.80 9.88
C ASP A 85 -18.81 -5.48 10.52
N THR A 86 -17.57 -5.34 10.99
CA THR A 86 -17.10 -4.07 11.59
C THR A 86 -17.10 -2.92 10.58
N LEU A 87 -16.72 -3.15 9.32
CA LEU A 87 -16.72 -2.10 8.30
C LEU A 87 -18.12 -1.78 7.79
N THR A 88 -18.95 -2.79 7.57
CA THR A 88 -20.34 -2.60 7.11
C THR A 88 -21.14 -1.79 8.12
N ASN A 89 -20.92 -2.06 9.41
CA ASN A 89 -21.57 -1.38 10.52
C ASN A 89 -20.86 -0.09 10.98
N ALA A 90 -19.80 0.35 10.29
CA ALA A 90 -19.14 1.60 10.60
C ALA A 90 -20.16 2.76 10.61
N GLY A 91 -20.02 3.65 11.59
CA GLY A 91 -20.90 4.80 11.80
C GLY A 91 -20.20 6.13 11.56
N LYS A 92 -20.67 7.18 12.22
CA LYS A 92 -20.01 8.50 12.20
C LYS A 92 -18.74 8.55 13.04
N THR A 93 -18.59 7.63 13.98
CA THR A 93 -17.36 7.46 14.77
C THR A 93 -16.36 6.59 14.02
N VAL A 94 -15.08 6.93 14.14
CA VAL A 94 -14.00 6.20 13.48
C VAL A 94 -13.96 4.75 13.96
N THR A 95 -14.09 3.84 13.00
CA THR A 95 -13.86 2.40 13.18
C THR A 95 -12.39 2.12 12.86
N PRO A 96 -11.58 1.64 13.81
CA PRO A 96 -10.17 1.35 13.56
C PRO A 96 -9.98 0.27 12.48
N VAL A 97 -9.03 0.49 11.58
CA VAL A 97 -8.72 -0.46 10.49
C VAL A 97 -7.31 -0.98 10.55
N ALA A 98 -6.31 -0.09 10.63
CA ALA A 98 -4.91 -0.51 10.63
C ALA A 98 -3.94 0.60 11.04
N GLN A 99 -2.71 0.22 11.38
CA GLN A 99 -1.57 1.10 11.30
C GLN A 99 -0.89 0.96 9.93
N LEU A 100 -0.48 2.09 9.34
CA LEU A 100 0.35 2.11 8.13
C LEU A 100 1.71 2.73 8.47
N TRP A 101 2.76 1.97 8.21
CA TRP A 101 4.13 2.38 8.41
C TRP A 101 4.81 2.56 7.06
N THR A 102 5.53 3.65 6.88
CA THR A 102 6.17 3.99 5.60
C THR A 102 7.64 4.34 5.79
N TYR A 103 8.47 3.98 4.82
CA TYR A 103 9.91 4.24 4.79
C TYR A 103 10.30 4.82 3.43
N LYS A 104 10.97 5.98 3.43
CA LYS A 104 11.38 6.76 2.24
C LYS A 104 10.24 7.16 1.28
N VAL A 105 8.99 6.94 1.66
CA VAL A 105 7.78 7.44 1.01
C VAL A 105 6.86 8.05 2.06
N THR A 106 5.95 8.91 1.63
CA THR A 106 4.90 9.49 2.46
C THR A 106 3.58 9.51 1.71
N LEU A 107 2.49 9.68 2.45
CA LEU A 107 1.17 9.85 1.86
C LEU A 107 1.07 11.18 1.13
N ALA A 108 0.23 11.22 0.08
CA ALA A 108 0.03 12.41 -0.72
C ALA A 108 -1.45 12.67 -0.98
N LYS A 109 -1.83 13.95 -0.93
CA LYS A 109 -3.14 14.43 -1.39
C LYS A 109 -2.97 15.05 -2.78
N SER A 110 -3.51 14.39 -3.80
CA SER A 110 -3.42 14.87 -5.19
C SER A 110 -1.97 15.14 -5.64
N GLY A 111 -1.04 14.27 -5.25
CA GLY A 111 0.39 14.39 -5.57
C GLY A 111 1.20 15.28 -4.62
N THR A 112 0.56 16.04 -3.75
CA THR A 112 1.24 16.86 -2.74
C THR A 112 1.51 16.03 -1.48
N PRO A 113 2.76 15.93 -1.00
CA PRO A 113 3.09 15.24 0.25
C PRO A 113 2.30 15.78 1.44
N VAL A 114 1.94 14.92 2.40
CA VAL A 114 1.43 15.36 3.71
C VAL A 114 2.48 16.24 4.39
N GLU A 115 2.03 17.34 4.98
CA GLU A 115 2.89 18.31 5.66
C GLU A 115 3.73 17.67 6.78
N LYS A 116 5.03 17.99 6.83
CA LYS A 116 5.98 17.40 7.79
C LYS A 116 5.53 17.54 9.25
N THR A 117 4.90 18.65 9.61
CA THR A 117 4.37 18.92 10.97
C THR A 117 3.27 17.96 11.40
N ARG A 118 2.61 17.31 10.42
CA ARG A 118 1.55 16.33 10.60
C ARG A 118 2.03 14.89 10.49
N LEU A 119 3.31 14.66 10.20
CA LEU A 119 3.89 13.33 10.15
C LEU A 119 4.28 12.87 11.55
N ARG A 120 3.98 11.62 11.87
CA ARG A 120 4.50 10.97 13.06
C ARG A 120 5.73 10.15 12.67
N THR A 121 6.90 10.77 12.74
CA THR A 121 8.18 10.11 12.47
C THR A 121 8.68 9.40 13.72
N ILE A 122 9.09 8.15 13.55
CA ILE A 122 9.57 7.25 14.59
C ILE A 122 10.88 6.66 14.12
N THR A 123 11.91 6.74 14.96
CA THR A 123 13.18 6.08 14.70
C THR A 123 13.11 4.63 15.19
N VAL A 124 13.28 3.67 14.26
CA VAL A 124 13.29 2.23 14.52
C VAL A 124 14.71 1.71 14.40
N GLY A 125 15.16 0.94 15.39
CA GLY A 125 16.44 0.27 15.39
C GLY A 125 16.38 -1.12 14.73
N ASP A 126 17.45 -1.48 14.02
CA ASP A 126 17.71 -2.81 13.48
C ASP A 126 19.20 -3.14 13.64
N GLY A 127 19.57 -3.66 14.81
CA GLY A 127 20.97 -3.79 15.22
C GLY A 127 21.64 -2.42 15.30
N ASP A 128 22.75 -2.24 14.58
CA ASP A 128 23.50 -0.98 14.54
C ASP A 128 22.90 0.08 13.60
N LYS A 129 21.82 -0.25 12.89
CA LYS A 129 21.17 0.65 11.94
C LYS A 129 19.92 1.26 12.57
N THR A 130 19.73 2.55 12.38
CA THR A 130 18.45 3.22 12.67
C THR A 130 17.79 3.65 11.37
N ARG A 131 16.46 3.66 11.36
CA ARG A 131 15.65 4.12 10.23
C ARG A 131 14.51 4.96 10.74
N ASP A 132 14.30 6.11 10.11
CA ASP A 132 13.12 6.93 10.37
C ASP A 132 11.97 6.43 9.50
N VAL A 133 10.89 6.01 10.14
CA VAL A 133 9.65 5.56 9.51
C VAL A 133 8.51 6.48 9.94
N GLN A 134 7.51 6.65 9.08
CA GLN A 134 6.33 7.43 9.41
C GLN A 134 5.18 6.48 9.74
N LEU A 135 4.49 6.76 10.85
CA LEU A 135 3.29 6.03 11.30
C LEU A 135 2.03 6.84 10.98
N PHE A 136 1.07 6.17 10.36
CA PHE A 136 -0.29 6.65 10.14
C PHE A 136 -1.30 5.68 10.75
N LEU A 137 -2.40 6.22 11.26
CA LEU A 137 -3.54 5.43 11.75
C LEU A 137 -4.66 5.50 10.72
N ILE A 138 -5.16 4.34 10.33
CA ILE A 138 -6.21 4.19 9.33
C ILE A 138 -7.49 3.78 10.04
N GLY A 139 -8.57 4.48 9.73
CA GLY A 139 -9.90 4.15 10.18
C GLY A 139 -10.93 4.34 9.07
N VAL A 140 -12.16 3.92 9.35
CA VAL A 140 -13.31 4.09 8.46
C VAL A 140 -14.42 4.82 9.19
N VAL A 141 -15.04 5.77 8.49
CA VAL A 141 -16.24 6.49 8.92
C VAL A 141 -17.28 6.47 7.80
N LYS A 142 -18.53 6.74 8.14
CA LYS A 142 -19.55 7.14 7.17
C LYS A 142 -19.69 8.65 7.17
N THR A 143 -19.73 9.24 5.97
CA THR A 143 -20.05 10.65 5.79
C THR A 143 -21.48 10.96 6.27
N GLU A 144 -21.86 12.23 6.29
CA GLU A 144 -23.23 12.63 6.61
C GLU A 144 -24.27 11.99 5.68
N GLN A 145 -23.89 11.72 4.43
CA GLN A 145 -24.70 11.04 3.42
C GLN A 145 -24.67 9.51 3.53
N GLY A 146 -23.95 8.97 4.53
CA GLY A 146 -23.85 7.52 4.77
C GLY A 146 -22.83 6.80 3.88
N ALA A 147 -22.08 7.52 3.04
CA ALA A 147 -21.06 6.93 2.18
C ALA A 147 -19.81 6.55 3.03
N PRO A 148 -19.25 5.34 2.89
CA PRO A 148 -18.06 4.96 3.63
C PRO A 148 -16.82 5.69 3.09
N GLU A 149 -15.96 6.12 4.01
CA GLU A 149 -14.72 6.82 3.72
C GLU A 149 -13.59 6.29 4.60
N LEU A 150 -12.43 6.10 4.00
CA LEU A 150 -11.17 5.85 4.68
C LEU A 150 -10.62 7.18 5.18
N VAL A 151 -10.41 7.27 6.50
CA VAL A 151 -9.76 8.41 7.14
C VAL A 151 -8.39 7.99 7.63
N ILE A 152 -7.37 8.76 7.27
CA ILE A 152 -5.99 8.48 7.63
C ILE A 152 -5.48 9.62 8.50
N TYR A 153 -4.88 9.30 9.63
CA TYR A 153 -4.37 10.24 10.62
C TYR A 153 -2.86 10.12 10.74
N GLY A 154 -2.18 11.24 10.91
CA GLY A 154 -0.76 11.29 11.29
C GLY A 154 -0.63 11.73 12.75
N LYS A 155 0.01 12.87 12.95
CA LYS A 155 0.06 13.59 14.23
C LYS A 155 -1.19 14.45 14.42
N GLY A 156 -1.69 14.52 15.66
CA GLY A 156 -2.85 15.33 16.05
C GLY A 156 -4.20 14.64 15.89
N GLY A 157 -5.27 15.39 16.18
CA GLY A 157 -6.64 14.87 16.27
C GLY A 157 -7.43 14.84 14.96
N ASP A 158 -6.94 15.47 13.89
CA ASP A 158 -7.64 15.55 12.60
C ASP A 158 -7.04 14.59 11.55
N PRO A 159 -7.82 14.09 10.57
CA PRO A 159 -7.30 13.30 9.45
C PRO A 159 -6.32 14.10 8.57
N VAL A 160 -5.27 13.45 8.08
CA VAL A 160 -4.40 13.95 7.00
C VAL A 160 -5.03 13.70 5.62
N LEU A 161 -5.81 12.61 5.49
CA LEU A 161 -6.49 12.24 4.26
C LEU A 161 -7.89 11.70 4.53
N HIS A 162 -8.72 11.91 3.52
CA HIS A 162 -10.11 11.51 3.38
C HIS A 162 -10.21 10.86 1.99
N VAL A 163 -10.48 9.55 1.94
CA VAL A 163 -10.45 8.76 0.70
C VAL A 163 -11.74 7.95 0.59
N PRO A 164 -12.58 8.18 -0.42
CA PRO A 164 -13.81 7.42 -0.61
C PRO A 164 -13.55 5.91 -0.69
N LEU A 165 -14.36 5.10 -0.01
CA LEU A 165 -14.33 3.66 -0.17
C LEU A 165 -15.28 3.22 -1.27
N SER A 166 -14.76 2.48 -2.23
CA SER A 166 -15.56 1.81 -3.25
C SER A 166 -15.98 0.44 -2.76
N LYS A 167 -17.26 0.08 -2.91
CA LYS A 167 -17.70 -1.29 -2.66
C LYS A 167 -17.23 -2.19 -3.81
N LEU A 168 -16.60 -3.29 -3.46
CA LEU A 168 -16.27 -4.37 -4.36
C LEU A 168 -17.44 -5.37 -4.41
N HIS A 169 -17.54 -6.11 -5.51
CA HIS A 169 -18.23 -7.40 -5.44
C HIS A 169 -17.40 -8.30 -4.55
N GLU A 170 -18.05 -9.04 -3.65
CA GLU A 170 -17.34 -9.85 -2.64
C GLU A 170 -16.27 -10.73 -3.29
N ILE A 171 -15.01 -10.43 -2.97
CA ILE A 171 -13.85 -11.17 -3.45
C ILE A 171 -13.30 -12.04 -2.34
N LYS A 172 -12.77 -13.21 -2.72
CA LYS A 172 -12.05 -14.05 -1.77
C LYS A 172 -10.74 -13.35 -1.40
N GLN A 173 -10.57 -13.09 -0.11
CA GLN A 173 -9.37 -12.45 0.44
C GLN A 173 -8.80 -13.31 1.57
N ASP A 174 -7.50 -13.63 1.52
CA ASP A 174 -6.86 -14.50 2.52
C ASP A 174 -6.40 -13.73 3.77
N LEU A 175 -6.12 -12.43 3.64
CA LEU A 175 -5.74 -11.52 4.72
C LEU A 175 -6.83 -10.47 4.95
N PRO A 176 -6.98 -9.86 6.13
CA PRO A 176 -7.97 -8.79 6.37
C PRO A 176 -7.75 -7.55 5.50
N ILE A 177 -6.49 -7.31 5.08
CA ILE A 177 -6.11 -6.25 4.15
C ILE A 177 -5.21 -6.85 3.08
N GLN A 178 -5.48 -6.53 1.82
CA GLN A 178 -4.55 -6.73 0.71
C GLN A 178 -4.06 -5.39 0.20
N LEU A 179 -2.81 -5.37 -0.25
CA LEU A 179 -2.17 -4.19 -0.81
C LEU A 179 -1.68 -4.50 -2.20
N SER A 180 -1.97 -3.57 -3.11
CA SER A 180 -1.28 -3.47 -4.39
C SER A 180 -0.85 -2.05 -4.60
N GLY A 181 0.19 -1.85 -5.42
CA GLY A 181 0.61 -0.50 -5.78
C GLY A 181 0.90 -0.40 -7.26
N ARG A 182 0.67 0.80 -7.79
CA ARG A 182 0.89 1.14 -9.19
C ARG A 182 1.65 2.44 -9.26
N GLN A 183 2.80 2.43 -9.92
CA GLN A 183 3.55 3.65 -10.18
C GLN A 183 2.73 4.58 -11.09
N THR A 184 2.65 5.86 -10.72
CA THR A 184 1.90 6.88 -11.47
C THR A 184 2.79 8.02 -11.99
N GLY A 185 4.06 8.02 -11.60
CA GLY A 185 5.10 8.93 -12.06
C GLY A 185 6.47 8.51 -11.50
N ASP A 186 7.51 9.29 -11.77
CA ASP A 186 8.88 8.93 -11.37
C ASP A 186 9.07 8.86 -9.86
N ALA A 187 8.36 9.71 -9.12
CA ALA A 187 8.41 9.81 -7.66
C ALA A 187 7.04 9.62 -6.99
N SER A 188 6.07 9.04 -7.70
CA SER A 188 4.70 8.86 -7.20
C SER A 188 4.13 7.48 -7.54
N ALA A 189 3.27 6.99 -6.66
CA ALA A 189 2.49 5.78 -6.87
C ALA A 189 1.10 5.93 -6.23
N THR A 190 0.19 5.06 -6.63
CA THR A 190 -1.08 4.82 -5.96
C THR A 190 -0.98 3.48 -5.23
N LEU A 191 -1.32 3.49 -3.95
CA LEU A 191 -1.52 2.30 -3.13
C LEU A 191 -3.01 1.98 -3.11
N THR A 192 -3.40 0.79 -3.53
CA THR A 192 -4.77 0.29 -3.41
C THR A 192 -4.84 -0.62 -2.20
N LEU A 193 -5.77 -0.32 -1.29
CA LEU A 193 -6.05 -1.11 -0.09
C LEU A 193 -7.40 -1.79 -0.25
N ASP A 194 -7.39 -3.13 -0.33
CA ASP A 194 -8.61 -3.94 -0.33
C ASP A 194 -8.86 -4.46 1.08
N LEU A 195 -10.00 -4.06 1.65
CA LEU A 195 -10.38 -4.33 3.03
C LEU A 195 -11.44 -5.42 3.04
N VAL A 196 -11.12 -6.53 3.72
CA VAL A 196 -12.01 -7.66 4.03
C VAL A 196 -12.84 -8.15 2.84
N GLY A 197 -12.27 -8.07 1.62
CA GLY A 197 -12.87 -8.51 0.38
C GLY A 197 -14.10 -7.72 -0.10
N GLN A 198 -14.41 -6.57 0.51
CA GLN A 198 -15.65 -5.82 0.22
C GLN A 198 -15.46 -4.34 -0.07
N PHE A 199 -14.39 -3.73 0.40
CA PHE A 199 -14.14 -2.31 0.21
C PHE A 199 -12.75 -2.08 -0.36
N SER A 200 -12.60 -1.06 -1.20
CA SER A 200 -11.32 -0.66 -1.77
C SER A 200 -11.12 0.85 -1.67
N ALA A 201 -9.88 1.27 -1.39
CA ALA A 201 -9.47 2.67 -1.39
C ALA A 201 -8.13 2.85 -2.09
N ASP A 202 -8.02 3.92 -2.88
CA ASP A 202 -6.80 4.34 -3.55
C ASP A 202 -6.17 5.53 -2.82
N VAL A 203 -4.95 5.33 -2.33
CA VAL A 203 -4.18 6.31 -1.55
C VAL A 203 -2.95 6.71 -2.36
N GLY A 204 -2.76 8.01 -2.56
CA GLY A 204 -1.55 8.54 -3.19
C GLY A 204 -0.34 8.41 -2.26
N VAL A 205 0.80 8.02 -2.82
CA VAL A 205 2.10 8.06 -2.13
C VAL A 205 3.15 8.72 -3.02
N VAL A 206 4.08 9.42 -2.40
CA VAL A 206 5.20 10.09 -3.06
C VAL A 206 6.50 9.81 -2.30
N LYS A 207 7.64 9.99 -2.97
CA LYS A 207 8.94 9.94 -2.29
C LYS A 207 8.94 10.94 -1.14
N ALA A 208 9.37 10.50 0.05
CA ALA A 208 9.55 11.41 1.17
C ALA A 208 10.75 12.32 0.90
N GLU A 209 10.61 13.61 1.23
CA GLU A 209 11.75 14.51 1.27
C GLU A 209 12.68 14.10 2.41
N GLU A 210 13.99 14.00 2.11
CA GLU A 210 15.05 13.79 3.10
C GLU A 210 15.24 15.03 4.00
#